data_AF-A0AA97JBL2-F1
#
_entry.id   AF-A0AA97JBL2-F1
#
_cell.length_a   1.000
_cell.length_b   1.000
_cell.length_c   1.000
_cell.angle_alpha   90.00
_cell.angle_beta   90.00
_cell.angle_gamma   90.00
#
_symmetry.space_group_name_H-M   'P 1'
#
loop_
_entity.id
_entity.type
_entity.pdbx_description
1 polymer ?
#
loop_
_entity_poly.entity_id
_entity_poly.type
_entity_poly.pdbx_seq_one_letter_code
_entity_poly.pdbx_strand_id
1 'polypeptide(L)'
;MAGVSSAPPVPEAGALRRLNVNVGVLGHIDSGKTALARALSTIGSTAAFDRAPQSRARGITLDLGFSCLCTELPPHLGPGPGQLQLTLVDCPGHASLIRTIIGGAQIIDLMMLVIDVTKGMQTQSAECLVIGQIACQKMIVVLNKVDLLPEGKRQAAIEKMTKKMQKTLENTKFHGCPIVAVAAKPGGPEAPETVTPIGVSELIEVLKSEAYLPTRDPSGSFLMAIDHCFSIKGQGTVMTGTILSGCVSIGDNVEIPALKVTKKVKSMQMFHTPVTYAMQGDRVGICVTQFDPKLLERGLICTPESLQTIHAAIISLSKIPYFRGALQTKAKFHITVGHETVMGRVMFFSPAPDDFSKEPLENGFDFGKEYLYQEEYLSKDSKPSEENKETAQTGERQLPKQQWALLEFEKPVTCPKLCLVIGSKLDTDIHANTCRLAFHGILLEGIEDKNYIETCLPKLKVYKLKHKDGQVERLCDDYSVIGRSLFKKETNIQLFVGLKVKLSTGEEGVIEGGFGQSGKFKIHISDGVRPETKALLTATSKKKPKAGEGDPAKEDESNKVDSVQPVHITLLFKRYIFDAQKKMIQS
;
A
#
# COMPACT_ATOMS: atom_id res chain seq x y z
N MET A 1 29.85 29.39 -12.72
CA MET A 1 29.33 30.40 -11.77
C MET A 1 28.29 29.72 -10.91
N ALA A 2 28.62 29.44 -9.65
CA ALA A 2 27.73 28.74 -8.73
C ALA A 2 26.64 29.71 -8.24
N GLY A 3 25.39 29.38 -8.49
CA GLY A 3 24.24 30.10 -7.97
C GLY A 3 24.11 29.85 -6.47
N VAL A 4 24.30 30.91 -5.69
CA VAL A 4 24.15 30.92 -4.23
C VAL A 4 22.70 30.60 -3.90
N SER A 5 22.48 29.46 -3.25
CA SER A 5 21.20 29.11 -2.60
C SER A 5 20.95 30.13 -1.49
N SER A 6 20.02 31.06 -1.73
CA SER A 6 19.54 31.99 -0.71
C SER A 6 18.69 31.23 0.30
N ALA A 7 19.12 31.22 1.56
CA ALA A 7 18.31 30.74 2.67
C ALA A 7 16.91 31.40 2.66
N PRO A 8 15.85 30.69 3.07
CA PRO A 8 14.50 31.25 3.08
C PRO A 8 14.44 32.48 3.99
N PRO A 9 13.66 33.52 3.63
CA PRO A 9 13.54 34.72 4.45
C PRO A 9 12.94 34.36 5.81
N VAL A 10 13.67 34.69 6.87
CA VAL A 10 13.16 34.62 8.25
C VAL A 10 11.98 35.61 8.35
N PRO A 11 10.82 35.20 8.89
CA PRO A 11 9.65 36.09 8.98
C PRO A 11 10.00 37.36 9.77
N GLU A 12 9.50 38.51 9.28
CA GLU A 12 9.73 39.84 9.87
C GLU A 12 9.44 39.86 11.38
N ALA A 13 10.33 40.51 12.13
CA ALA A 13 10.23 40.72 13.57
C ALA A 13 9.00 41.58 13.91
N GLY A 14 7.86 40.92 14.15
CA GLY A 14 6.61 41.59 14.51
C GLY A 14 5.36 40.75 14.22
N ALA A 15 5.43 39.74 13.36
CA ALA A 15 4.33 38.81 13.15
C ALA A 15 4.28 37.79 14.31
N LEU A 16 3.14 37.70 15.02
CA LEU A 16 2.86 36.63 15.97
C LEU A 16 3.19 35.28 15.33
N ARG A 17 4.10 34.53 15.94
CA ARG A 17 4.50 33.20 15.46
C ARG A 17 3.26 32.29 15.46
N ARG A 18 2.79 31.90 14.27
CA ARG A 18 1.68 30.94 14.10
C ARG A 18 2.24 29.57 13.77
N LEU A 19 1.84 28.58 14.55
CA LEU A 19 2.10 27.18 14.26
C LEU A 19 0.80 26.52 13.81
N ASN A 20 0.76 26.01 12.58
CA ASN A 20 -0.38 25.25 12.09
C ASN A 20 -0.16 23.75 12.34
N VAL A 21 -1.18 23.07 12.84
CA VAL A 21 -1.24 21.60 12.98
C VAL A 21 -2.56 21.13 12.38
N ASN A 22 -2.50 20.16 11.47
CA ASN A 22 -3.69 19.62 10.84
C ASN A 22 -4.26 18.47 11.67
N VAL A 23 -5.48 18.64 12.17
CA VAL A 23 -6.17 17.66 12.99
C VAL A 23 -7.32 17.03 12.20
N GLY A 24 -7.19 15.75 11.88
CA GLY A 24 -8.21 15.00 11.15
C GLY A 24 -9.37 14.61 12.04
N VAL A 25 -10.60 14.77 11.56
CA VAL A 25 -11.81 14.28 12.24
C VAL A 25 -12.34 13.08 11.44
N LEU A 26 -12.09 11.87 11.94
CA LEU A 26 -12.39 10.60 11.26
C LEU A 26 -13.34 9.75 12.09
N GLY A 27 -14.05 8.83 11.44
CA GLY A 27 -15.02 7.95 12.11
C GLY A 27 -16.23 7.60 11.24
N HIS A 28 -17.07 6.72 11.76
CA HIS A 28 -18.25 6.20 11.07
C HIS A 28 -19.27 7.29 10.67
N ILE A 29 -20.15 6.99 9.72
CA ILE A 29 -21.31 7.84 9.41
C ILE A 29 -22.12 8.13 10.67
N ASP A 30 -22.62 9.35 10.81
CA ASP A 30 -23.39 9.82 11.96
C ASP A 30 -22.72 9.72 13.33
N SER A 31 -21.41 9.50 13.42
CA SER A 31 -20.69 9.60 14.71
C SER A 31 -20.60 11.04 15.24
N GLY A 32 -20.98 12.03 14.42
CA GLY A 32 -21.02 13.44 14.79
C GLY A 32 -19.73 14.23 14.51
N LYS A 33 -18.94 13.81 13.51
CA LYS A 33 -17.69 14.48 13.09
C LYS A 33 -17.87 15.97 12.80
N THR A 34 -18.80 16.32 11.91
CA THR A 34 -19.06 17.73 11.54
C THR A 34 -19.63 18.55 12.70
N ALA A 35 -20.46 17.93 13.54
CA ALA A 35 -20.95 18.58 14.75
C ALA A 35 -19.81 18.88 15.73
N LEU A 36 -18.89 17.93 15.91
CA LEU A 36 -17.70 18.10 16.74
C LEU A 36 -16.77 19.17 16.17
N ALA A 37 -16.49 19.13 14.87
CA ALA A 37 -15.69 20.14 14.20
C ALA A 37 -16.31 21.54 14.39
N ARG A 38 -17.63 21.67 14.25
CA ARG A 38 -18.35 22.94 14.51
C ARG A 38 -18.24 23.39 15.96
N ALA A 39 -18.39 22.48 16.92
CA ALA A 39 -18.29 22.79 18.35
C ALA A 39 -16.87 23.22 18.77
N LEU A 40 -15.84 22.69 18.10
CA LEU A 40 -14.44 23.03 18.36
C LEU A 40 -13.98 24.31 17.65
N SER A 41 -14.59 24.66 16.51
CA SER A 41 -14.05 25.71 15.63
C SER A 41 -14.37 27.12 16.11
N THR A 42 -13.38 28.01 16.01
CA THR A 42 -13.58 29.45 16.15
C THR A 42 -13.84 30.11 14.79
N ILE A 43 -13.29 29.57 13.70
CA ILE A 43 -13.42 30.10 12.33
C ILE A 43 -13.62 28.92 11.35
N GLY A 44 -14.48 29.09 10.34
CA GLY A 44 -14.70 28.08 9.28
C GLY A 44 -14.19 28.54 7.91
N SER A 45 -13.55 27.65 7.14
CA SER A 45 -13.12 27.92 5.75
C SER A 45 -14.30 27.84 4.75
N THR A 46 -14.00 28.02 3.46
CA THR A 46 -14.99 27.97 2.36
C THR A 46 -15.74 26.65 2.28
N ALA A 47 -15.06 25.54 2.60
CA ALA A 47 -15.59 24.16 2.56
C ALA A 47 -16.14 23.66 3.90
N ALA A 48 -16.12 24.47 4.96
CA ALA A 48 -16.46 24.02 6.31
C ALA A 48 -17.94 23.64 6.45
N PHE A 49 -18.23 22.73 7.38
CA PHE A 49 -19.55 22.54 7.97
C PHE A 49 -20.66 22.19 6.97
N ASP A 50 -20.35 21.35 5.98
CA ASP A 50 -21.28 20.93 4.92
C ASP A 50 -21.91 22.11 4.15
N ARG A 51 -21.18 23.21 3.97
CA ARG A 51 -21.68 24.37 3.21
C ARG A 51 -22.00 24.06 1.75
N ALA A 52 -21.41 23.03 1.16
CA ALA A 52 -21.70 22.64 -0.22
C ALA A 52 -23.20 22.24 -0.41
N PRO A 53 -23.91 22.75 -1.43
CA PRO A 53 -25.33 22.43 -1.67
C PRO A 53 -25.60 20.92 -1.75
N GLN A 54 -24.67 20.16 -2.33
CA GLN A 54 -24.78 18.71 -2.46
C GLN A 54 -24.70 17.98 -1.11
N SER A 55 -23.85 18.44 -0.19
CA SER A 55 -23.75 17.88 1.16
C SER A 55 -24.99 18.17 2.00
N ARG A 56 -25.54 19.39 1.92
CA ARG A 56 -26.79 19.73 2.60
C ARG A 56 -27.97 18.91 2.08
N ALA A 57 -28.08 18.74 0.76
CA ALA A 57 -29.16 17.97 0.15
C ALA A 57 -29.14 16.49 0.55
N ARG A 58 -27.95 15.91 0.75
CA ARG A 58 -27.80 14.51 1.17
C ARG A 58 -27.71 14.30 2.68
N GLY A 59 -27.57 15.38 3.46
CA GLY A 59 -27.36 15.32 4.91
C GLY A 59 -26.06 14.64 5.33
N ILE A 60 -25.06 14.57 4.44
CA ILE A 60 -23.76 13.94 4.70
C ILE A 60 -22.61 14.77 4.14
N THR A 61 -21.46 14.73 4.81
CA THR A 61 -20.20 15.28 4.33
C THR A 61 -19.72 14.49 3.11
N LEU A 62 -19.58 15.16 1.96
CA LEU A 62 -19.19 14.54 0.68
C LEU A 62 -17.71 14.79 0.35
N ASP A 63 -17.15 15.84 0.92
CA ASP A 63 -15.78 16.31 0.68
C ASP A 63 -15.08 16.65 1.99
N LEU A 64 -13.77 16.89 1.95
CA LEU A 64 -13.03 17.35 3.11
C LEU A 64 -13.51 18.74 3.52
N GLY A 65 -14.05 18.84 4.74
CA GLY A 65 -14.40 20.11 5.36
C GLY A 65 -13.20 20.69 6.11
N PHE A 66 -12.96 21.99 5.99
CA PHE A 66 -11.82 22.62 6.67
C PHE A 66 -12.29 23.75 7.57
N SER A 67 -11.93 23.69 8.84
CA SER A 67 -12.15 24.77 9.80
C SER A 67 -10.92 24.94 10.69
N CYS A 68 -10.88 25.96 11.53
CA CYS A 68 -9.76 26.12 12.45
C CYS A 68 -10.21 26.55 13.85
N LEU A 69 -9.40 26.12 14.81
CA LEU A 69 -9.41 26.56 16.20
C LEU A 69 -8.06 27.24 16.46
N CYS A 70 -8.10 28.49 16.90
CA CYS A 70 -6.91 29.24 17.28
C CYS A 70 -6.83 29.33 18.80
N THR A 71 -5.69 28.92 19.37
CA THR A 71 -5.42 29.03 20.80
C THR A 71 -4.04 29.63 21.04
N GLU A 72 -3.73 29.97 22.29
CA GLU A 72 -2.37 30.31 22.70
C GLU A 72 -1.43 29.13 22.43
N LEU A 73 -0.20 29.43 22.04
CA LEU A 73 0.84 28.43 21.77
C LEU A 73 1.28 27.78 23.10
N PRO A 74 1.16 26.45 23.24
CA PRO A 74 1.64 25.74 24.43
C PRO A 74 3.16 25.89 24.63
N PRO A 75 3.66 25.95 25.88
CA PRO A 75 5.09 26.12 26.16
C PRO A 75 5.98 25.03 25.58
N HIS A 76 5.47 23.80 25.41
CA HIS A 76 6.24 22.68 24.86
C HIS A 76 6.43 22.75 23.34
N LEU A 77 5.72 23.64 22.63
CA LEU A 77 5.80 23.79 21.16
C LEU A 77 6.67 24.98 20.72
N GLY A 78 7.22 25.74 21.65
CA GLY A 78 8.22 26.74 21.31
C GLY A 78 8.41 27.83 22.39
N PRO A 79 9.55 28.52 22.36
CA PRO A 79 9.79 29.65 23.24
C PRO A 79 9.00 30.88 22.78
N GLY A 80 8.41 31.60 23.74
CA GLY A 80 7.78 32.91 23.55
C GLY A 80 6.28 32.89 23.23
N PRO A 81 5.64 34.08 23.22
CA PRO A 81 4.21 34.21 22.88
C PRO A 81 3.98 33.89 21.39
N GLY A 82 2.98 33.05 21.13
CA GLY A 82 2.59 32.66 19.78
C GLY A 82 1.16 32.13 19.75
N GLN A 83 0.70 31.75 18.56
CA GLN A 83 -0.63 31.19 18.35
C GLN A 83 -0.52 29.78 17.77
N LEU A 84 -1.20 28.82 18.40
CA LEU A 84 -1.43 27.50 17.85
C LEU A 84 -2.71 27.54 17.01
N GLN A 85 -2.61 27.17 15.74
CA GLN A 85 -3.73 27.02 14.84
C GLN A 85 -3.95 25.53 14.58
N LEU A 86 -5.05 25.00 15.08
CA LEU A 86 -5.49 23.64 14.80
C LEU A 86 -6.44 23.69 13.61
N THR A 87 -5.96 23.30 12.43
CA THR A 87 -6.79 23.17 11.24
C THR A 87 -7.52 21.85 11.30
N LEU A 88 -8.84 21.87 11.53
CA LEU A 88 -9.67 20.68 11.56
C LEU A 88 -10.00 20.26 10.13
N VAL A 89 -9.67 19.01 9.81
CA VAL A 89 -9.95 18.36 8.53
C VAL A 89 -11.10 17.36 8.75
N ASP A 90 -12.33 17.79 8.50
CA ASP A 90 -13.54 16.97 8.61
C ASP A 90 -13.62 15.99 7.45
N CYS A 91 -13.43 14.71 7.73
CA CYS A 91 -13.45 13.66 6.70
C CYS A 91 -14.87 13.07 6.53
N PRO A 92 -15.26 12.69 5.31
CA PRO A 92 -16.53 12.02 5.08
C PRO A 92 -16.59 10.67 5.83
N GLY A 93 -17.77 10.28 6.32
CA GLY A 93 -17.97 9.02 7.05
C GLY A 93 -18.58 7.87 6.23
N HIS A 94 -19.06 8.18 5.02
CA HIS A 94 -19.76 7.19 4.18
C HIS A 94 -18.75 6.26 3.49
N ALA A 95 -19.03 4.96 3.45
CA ALA A 95 -18.08 3.96 2.96
C ALA A 95 -17.70 4.12 1.48
N SER A 96 -18.55 4.73 0.64
CA SER A 96 -18.21 5.03 -0.76
C SER A 96 -17.16 6.14 -0.92
N LEU A 97 -16.91 6.94 0.13
CA LEU A 97 -16.03 8.10 0.10
C LEU A 97 -14.64 7.83 0.71
N ILE A 98 -14.27 6.56 0.85
CA ILE A 98 -12.99 6.14 1.44
C ILE A 98 -11.77 6.69 0.68
N ARG A 99 -11.89 6.93 -0.63
CA ARG A 99 -10.83 7.57 -1.44
C ARG A 99 -10.50 8.98 -0.93
N THR A 100 -11.53 9.75 -0.59
CA THR A 100 -11.41 11.09 -0.01
C THR A 100 -10.76 11.03 1.38
N ILE A 101 -11.11 10.02 2.19
CA ILE A 101 -10.51 9.82 3.52
C ILE A 101 -9.01 9.51 3.39
N ILE A 102 -8.62 8.65 2.44
CA ILE A 102 -7.21 8.32 2.20
C ILE A 102 -6.41 9.56 1.77
N GLY A 103 -6.95 10.38 0.85
CA GLY A 103 -6.31 11.63 0.46
C GLY A 103 -6.21 12.63 1.61
N GLY A 104 -7.26 12.73 2.45
CA GLY A 104 -7.25 13.57 3.65
C GLY A 104 -6.26 13.09 4.71
N ALA A 105 -6.06 11.78 4.87
CA ALA A 105 -5.15 11.25 5.88
C ALA A 105 -3.69 11.65 5.67
N GLN A 106 -3.28 11.90 4.43
CA GLN A 106 -1.91 12.32 4.10
C GLN A 106 -1.60 13.75 4.53
N ILE A 107 -2.61 14.58 4.77
CA ILE A 107 -2.44 15.95 5.23
C ILE A 107 -2.58 16.10 6.75
N ILE A 108 -2.95 15.02 7.45
CA ILE A 108 -3.29 15.04 8.88
C ILE A 108 -2.08 14.69 9.73
N ASP A 109 -1.71 15.61 10.63
CA ASP A 109 -0.64 15.42 11.61
C ASP A 109 -1.14 14.62 12.84
N LEU A 110 -2.36 14.92 13.29
CA LEU A 110 -3.01 14.35 14.47
C LEU A 110 -4.43 13.88 14.12
N MET A 111 -4.79 12.64 14.46
CA MET A 111 -6.12 12.10 14.15
C MET A 111 -7.03 12.11 15.38
N MET A 112 -8.25 12.62 15.25
CA MET A 112 -9.37 12.33 16.15
C MET A 112 -10.24 11.21 15.57
N LEU A 113 -10.34 10.10 16.27
CA LEU A 113 -11.27 9.01 15.94
C LEU A 113 -12.57 9.18 16.73
N VAL A 114 -13.60 9.70 16.08
CA VAL A 114 -14.92 9.97 16.66
C VAL A 114 -15.77 8.70 16.64
N ILE A 115 -16.12 8.24 17.84
CA ILE A 115 -16.90 7.03 18.09
C ILE A 115 -18.23 7.43 18.73
N ASP A 116 -19.34 6.91 18.20
CA ASP A 116 -20.63 6.99 18.89
C ASP A 116 -20.58 6.09 20.13
N VAL A 117 -20.67 6.66 21.33
CA VAL A 117 -20.51 5.93 22.59
C VAL A 117 -21.55 4.81 22.76
N THR A 118 -22.72 4.93 22.11
CA THR A 118 -23.79 3.93 22.19
C THR A 118 -23.56 2.72 21.28
N LYS A 119 -22.86 2.92 20.16
CA LYS A 119 -22.62 1.89 19.13
C LYS A 119 -21.22 1.29 19.21
N GLY A 120 -20.25 2.07 19.68
CA GLY A 120 -18.85 1.71 19.74
C GLY A 120 -18.17 1.61 18.36
N MET A 121 -17.14 0.77 18.25
CA MET A 121 -16.38 0.59 17.00
C MET A 121 -17.24 -0.05 15.90
N GLN A 122 -17.38 0.64 14.78
CA GLN A 122 -18.10 0.19 13.58
C GLN A 122 -17.11 -0.02 12.42
N THR A 123 -17.57 -0.59 11.30
CA THR A 123 -16.73 -0.98 10.15
C THR A 123 -15.84 0.16 9.64
N GLN A 124 -16.42 1.33 9.41
CA GLN A 124 -15.71 2.52 8.90
C GLN A 124 -14.79 3.11 9.96
N SER A 125 -15.13 3.01 11.25
CA SER A 125 -14.23 3.42 12.34
C SER A 125 -12.97 2.52 12.37
N ALA A 126 -13.13 1.22 12.11
CA ALA A 126 -12.00 0.31 11.99
C ALA A 126 -11.13 0.62 10.75
N GLU A 127 -11.75 0.91 9.60
CA GLU A 127 -11.00 1.35 8.40
C GLU A 127 -10.26 2.68 8.65
N CYS A 128 -10.88 3.64 9.33
CA CYS A 128 -10.23 4.90 9.72
C CYS A 128 -9.04 4.66 10.67
N LEU A 129 -9.17 3.73 11.62
CA LEU A 129 -8.06 3.35 12.50
C LEU A 129 -6.88 2.76 11.70
N VAL A 130 -7.15 1.95 10.67
CA VAL A 130 -6.11 1.44 9.78
C VAL A 130 -5.44 2.57 9.01
N ILE A 131 -6.22 3.50 8.47
CA ILE A 131 -5.68 4.68 7.76
C ILE A 131 -4.81 5.52 8.70
N GLY A 132 -5.26 5.77 9.93
CA GLY A 132 -4.47 6.46 10.95
C GLY A 132 -3.16 5.72 11.25
N GLN A 133 -3.20 4.39 11.37
CA GLN A 133 -1.98 3.58 11.57
C GLN A 133 -0.98 3.72 10.43
N ILE A 134 -1.43 4.01 9.22
CA ILE A 134 -0.56 4.21 8.05
C ILE A 134 -0.07 5.65 7.98
N ALA A 135 -0.94 6.64 8.20
CA ALA A 135 -0.67 8.04 7.84
C ALA A 135 -0.36 8.97 9.03
N CYS A 136 -0.91 8.75 10.22
CA CYS A 136 -0.84 9.71 11.33
C CYS A 136 0.09 9.23 12.45
N GLN A 137 0.84 10.12 13.11
CA GLN A 137 1.73 9.72 14.21
C GLN A 137 0.99 9.54 15.53
N LYS A 138 0.07 10.46 15.84
CA LYS A 138 -0.72 10.48 17.07
C LYS A 138 -2.21 10.38 16.78
N MET A 139 -2.96 9.90 17.76
CA MET A 139 -4.42 9.80 17.71
C MET A 139 -5.04 10.17 19.06
N ILE A 140 -6.26 10.68 19.05
CA ILE A 140 -7.15 10.84 20.21
C ILE A 140 -8.48 10.14 19.88
N VAL A 141 -9.00 9.35 20.80
CA VAL A 141 -10.36 8.78 20.66
C VAL A 141 -11.36 9.74 21.29
N VAL A 142 -12.41 10.07 20.55
CA VAL A 142 -13.49 10.92 21.03
C VAL A 142 -14.77 10.11 21.12
N LEU A 143 -15.23 9.84 22.34
CA LEU A 143 -16.52 9.17 22.61
C LEU A 143 -17.63 10.22 22.57
N ASN A 144 -18.28 10.36 21.42
CA ASN A 144 -19.34 11.36 21.21
C ASN A 144 -20.74 10.82 21.59
N LYS A 145 -21.69 11.74 21.74
CA LYS A 145 -23.10 11.48 22.09
C LYS A 145 -23.33 10.94 23.50
N VAL A 146 -22.55 11.40 24.48
CA VAL A 146 -22.71 10.99 25.89
C VAL A 146 -24.06 11.41 26.50
N ASP A 147 -24.74 12.38 25.89
CA ASP A 147 -26.07 12.84 26.27
C ASP A 147 -27.14 11.76 26.09
N LEU A 148 -26.97 10.86 25.12
CA LEU A 148 -27.89 9.73 24.87
C LEU A 148 -27.82 8.65 25.95
N LEU A 149 -26.78 8.65 26.78
CA LEU A 149 -26.66 7.70 27.88
C LEU A 149 -27.53 8.14 29.07
N PRO A 150 -28.27 7.21 29.70
CA PRO A 150 -29.05 7.49 30.91
C PRO A 150 -28.14 8.05 32.01
N GLU A 151 -28.54 9.17 32.61
CA GLU A 151 -27.71 9.94 33.55
C GLU A 151 -27.13 9.09 34.69
N GLY A 152 -27.96 8.27 35.34
CA GLY A 152 -27.52 7.38 36.44
C GLY A 152 -26.58 6.23 36.03
N LYS A 153 -26.42 5.95 34.73
CA LYS A 153 -25.51 4.89 34.20
C LYS A 153 -24.44 5.44 33.26
N ARG A 154 -24.42 6.75 33.02
CA ARG A 154 -23.57 7.41 32.01
C ARG A 154 -22.10 7.16 32.28
N GLN A 155 -21.64 7.43 33.50
CA GLN A 155 -20.23 7.28 33.87
C GLN A 155 -19.74 5.84 33.71
N ALA A 156 -20.49 4.87 34.24
CA ALA A 156 -20.15 3.44 34.12
C ALA A 156 -20.13 2.96 32.66
N ALA A 157 -21.03 3.45 31.81
CA ALA A 157 -21.06 3.13 30.39
C ALA A 157 -19.86 3.73 29.63
N ILE A 158 -19.49 4.98 29.94
CA ILE A 158 -18.30 5.63 29.39
C ILE A 158 -17.05 4.83 29.77
N GLU A 159 -16.86 4.51 31.05
CA GLU A 159 -15.70 3.72 31.51
C GLU A 159 -15.61 2.34 30.86
N LYS A 160 -16.75 1.66 30.70
CA LYS A 160 -16.83 0.38 29.99
C LYS A 160 -16.38 0.53 28.53
N MET A 161 -16.83 1.59 27.86
CA MET A 161 -16.46 1.85 26.47
C MET A 161 -14.98 2.24 26.33
N THR A 162 -14.46 3.06 27.25
CA THR A 162 -13.04 3.43 27.35
C THR A 162 -12.15 2.18 27.47
N LYS A 163 -12.46 1.26 28.39
CA LYS A 163 -11.73 -0.01 28.54
C LYS A 163 -11.78 -0.86 27.27
N LYS A 164 -12.94 -0.90 26.60
CA LYS A 164 -13.10 -1.63 25.32
C LYS A 164 -12.23 -1.02 24.22
N MET A 165 -12.15 0.31 24.14
CA MET A 165 -11.28 1.02 23.20
C MET A 165 -9.81 0.78 23.49
N GLN A 166 -9.37 0.87 24.75
CA GLN A 166 -7.99 0.57 25.16
C GLN A 166 -7.58 -0.85 24.71
N LYS A 167 -8.41 -1.85 24.97
CA LYS A 167 -8.17 -3.23 24.53
C LYS A 167 -8.11 -3.37 22.99
N THR A 168 -8.90 -2.59 22.26
CA THR A 168 -8.89 -2.61 20.79
C THR A 168 -7.60 -2.01 20.23
N LEU A 169 -7.06 -0.99 20.91
CA LEU A 169 -5.87 -0.26 20.50
C LEU A 169 -4.55 -0.89 20.98
N GLU A 170 -4.63 -1.91 21.83
CA GLU A 170 -3.48 -2.53 22.50
C GLU A 170 -2.41 -3.03 21.52
N ASN A 171 -2.83 -3.63 20.40
CA ASN A 171 -1.94 -4.15 19.36
C ASN A 171 -1.64 -3.13 18.24
N THR A 172 -1.91 -1.85 18.47
CA THR A 172 -1.69 -0.78 17.48
C THR A 172 -0.63 0.19 17.98
N LYS A 173 -0.09 1.00 17.07
CA LYS A 173 0.85 2.08 17.45
C LYS A 173 0.23 3.18 18.33
N PHE A 174 -1.09 3.17 18.50
CA PHE A 174 -1.84 4.12 19.32
C PHE A 174 -2.18 3.58 20.71
N HIS A 175 -1.45 2.55 21.17
CA HIS A 175 -1.57 2.07 22.55
C HIS A 175 -1.38 3.25 23.53
N GLY A 176 -2.32 3.39 24.48
CA GLY A 176 -2.28 4.43 25.51
C GLY A 176 -2.72 5.82 25.04
N CYS A 177 -3.29 5.97 23.84
CA CYS A 177 -3.78 7.27 23.40
C CYS A 177 -4.92 7.82 24.29
N PRO A 178 -5.06 9.16 24.43
CA PRO A 178 -6.14 9.75 25.21
C PRO A 178 -7.53 9.38 24.67
N ILE A 179 -8.49 9.21 25.58
CA ILE A 179 -9.89 8.92 25.29
C ILE A 179 -10.74 9.96 26.02
N VAL A 180 -11.43 10.82 25.28
CA VAL A 180 -12.23 11.92 25.84
C VAL A 180 -13.70 11.72 25.50
N ALA A 181 -14.57 11.97 26.48
CA ALA A 181 -16.00 11.79 26.36
C ALA A 181 -16.71 13.14 26.14
N VAL A 182 -17.48 13.27 25.07
CA VAL A 182 -18.09 14.55 24.66
C VAL A 182 -19.52 14.39 24.15
N ALA A 183 -20.29 15.47 24.17
CA ALA A 183 -21.52 15.59 23.40
C ALA A 183 -21.45 16.89 22.59
N ALA A 184 -21.13 16.76 21.29
CA ALA A 184 -20.92 17.90 20.41
C ALA A 184 -22.22 18.68 20.12
N LYS A 185 -23.37 17.99 20.06
CA LYS A 185 -24.70 18.59 19.88
C LYS A 185 -25.73 17.85 20.75
N PRO A 186 -25.82 18.17 22.05
CA PRO A 186 -26.76 17.51 22.95
C PRO A 186 -28.21 17.72 22.50
N GLY A 187 -29.02 16.66 22.51
CA GLY A 187 -30.43 16.72 22.08
C GLY A 187 -30.64 16.65 20.56
N GLY A 188 -29.58 16.46 19.77
CA GLY A 188 -29.68 16.14 18.35
C GLY A 188 -29.92 17.33 17.42
N PRO A 189 -30.33 17.09 16.16
CA PRO A 189 -30.41 18.12 15.12
C PRO A 189 -31.47 19.19 15.41
N GLU A 190 -32.56 18.83 16.11
CA GLU A 190 -33.70 19.70 16.45
C GLU A 190 -33.48 20.52 17.72
N ALA A 191 -32.43 20.22 18.50
CA ALA A 191 -32.12 20.98 19.70
C ALA A 191 -31.75 22.44 19.37
N PRO A 192 -32.19 23.41 20.20
CA PRO A 192 -31.82 24.81 20.05
C PRO A 192 -30.29 24.98 20.06
N GLU A 193 -29.76 25.91 19.25
CA GLU A 193 -28.32 26.21 19.22
C GLU A 193 -27.78 26.74 20.56
N THR A 194 -28.67 27.10 21.50
CA THR A 194 -28.32 27.55 22.85
C THR A 194 -27.85 26.44 23.78
N VAL A 195 -28.05 25.17 23.43
CA VAL A 195 -27.61 24.04 24.26
C VAL A 195 -26.09 23.89 24.14
N THR A 196 -25.39 24.10 25.25
CA THR A 196 -23.92 24.08 25.29
C THR A 196 -23.38 22.66 25.09
N PRO A 197 -22.40 22.46 24.19
CA PRO A 197 -21.68 21.20 24.08
C PRO A 197 -21.03 20.76 25.40
N ILE A 198 -20.98 19.46 25.65
CA ILE A 198 -20.42 18.88 26.88
C ILE A 198 -19.03 18.31 26.58
N GLY A 199 -18.03 18.59 27.44
CA GLY A 199 -16.68 18.01 27.37
C GLY A 199 -15.77 18.60 26.29
N VAL A 200 -16.23 19.60 25.53
CA VAL A 200 -15.44 20.21 24.44
C VAL A 200 -14.22 20.97 24.98
N SER A 201 -14.35 21.67 26.11
CA SER A 201 -13.21 22.37 26.72
C SER A 201 -12.09 21.41 27.14
N GLU A 202 -12.45 20.26 27.72
CA GLU A 202 -11.49 19.20 28.07
C GLU A 202 -10.80 18.65 26.81
N LEU A 203 -11.56 18.43 25.74
CA LEU A 203 -10.99 17.99 24.46
C LEU A 203 -10.00 19.00 23.88
N ILE A 204 -10.27 20.31 24.01
CA ILE A 204 -9.34 21.37 23.56
C ILE A 204 -8.03 21.30 24.35
N GLU A 205 -8.09 21.11 25.67
CA GLU A 205 -6.87 20.99 26.49
C GLU A 205 -6.07 19.73 26.14
N VAL A 206 -6.74 18.59 25.90
CA VAL A 206 -6.08 17.35 25.44
C VAL A 206 -5.48 17.52 24.05
N LEU A 207 -6.15 18.23 23.14
CA LEU A 207 -5.61 18.55 21.82
C LEU A 207 -4.35 19.42 21.92
N LYS A 208 -4.33 20.40 22.83
CA LYS A 208 -3.14 21.23 23.09
C LYS A 208 -2.00 20.39 23.66
N SER A 209 -2.26 19.50 24.61
CA SER A 209 -1.22 18.67 25.23
C SER A 209 -0.65 17.64 24.25
N GLU A 210 -1.49 17.08 23.38
CA GLU A 210 -1.06 16.08 22.39
C GLU A 210 -0.46 16.68 21.12
N ALA A 211 -0.77 17.95 20.82
CA ALA A 211 -0.16 18.66 19.71
C ALA A 211 1.36 18.59 19.82
N TYR A 212 2.00 18.38 18.68
CA TYR A 212 3.44 18.30 18.52
C TYR A 212 3.86 19.16 17.33
N LEU A 213 5.15 19.48 17.24
CA LEU A 213 5.71 20.14 16.07
C LEU A 213 5.90 19.07 14.98
N PRO A 214 5.08 19.04 13.92
CA PRO A 214 5.34 18.15 12.80
C PRO A 214 6.67 18.52 12.15
N THR A 215 7.46 17.50 11.78
CA THR A 215 8.70 17.71 11.01
C THR A 215 8.32 18.15 9.61
N ARG A 216 8.26 19.47 9.41
CA ARG A 216 7.98 20.10 8.13
C ARG A 216 9.29 20.53 7.52
N ASP A 217 9.68 19.89 6.43
CA ASP A 217 10.85 20.31 5.67
C ASP A 217 10.39 21.26 4.55
N PRO A 218 10.69 22.57 4.65
CA PRO A 218 10.39 23.50 3.57
C PRO A 218 11.32 23.29 2.36
N SER A 219 12.38 22.48 2.50
CA SER A 219 13.28 22.12 1.42
C SER A 219 12.62 21.14 0.44
N GLY A 220 13.03 21.21 -0.82
CA GLY A 220 12.49 20.39 -1.90
C GLY A 220 11.36 21.06 -2.69
N SER A 221 10.77 20.31 -3.61
CA SER A 221 9.80 20.82 -4.56
C SER A 221 8.45 21.10 -3.91
N PHE A 222 7.87 22.24 -4.27
CA PHE A 222 6.51 22.61 -3.89
C PHE A 222 5.51 21.61 -4.46
N LEU A 223 4.60 21.13 -3.63
CA LEU A 223 3.45 20.33 -4.04
C LEU A 223 2.26 20.72 -3.18
N MET A 224 1.12 21.01 -3.81
CA MET A 224 -0.13 21.33 -3.13
C MET A 224 -1.29 20.60 -3.78
N ALA A 225 -2.12 19.96 -2.94
CA ALA A 225 -3.36 19.33 -3.36
C ALA A 225 -4.49 20.36 -3.33
N ILE A 226 -5.19 20.51 -4.45
CA ILE A 226 -6.29 21.44 -4.65
C ILE A 226 -7.61 20.73 -4.40
N ASP A 227 -8.46 21.31 -3.55
CA ASP A 227 -9.81 20.83 -3.29
C ASP A 227 -10.87 21.66 -4.02
N HIS A 228 -10.61 22.97 -4.18
CA HIS A 228 -11.51 23.88 -4.88
C HIS A 228 -10.76 24.87 -5.75
N CYS A 229 -11.35 25.17 -6.90
CA CYS A 229 -10.89 26.17 -7.83
C CYS A 229 -12.08 27.04 -8.26
N PHE A 230 -11.91 28.36 -8.19
CA PHE A 230 -12.95 29.31 -8.62
C PHE A 230 -12.32 30.60 -9.13
N SER A 231 -13.07 31.34 -9.94
CA SER A 231 -12.59 32.61 -10.51
C SER A 231 -13.13 33.81 -9.76
N ILE A 232 -12.28 34.81 -9.56
CA ILE A 232 -12.65 36.13 -9.04
C ILE A 232 -12.51 37.14 -10.17
N LYS A 233 -13.63 37.75 -10.56
CA LYS A 233 -13.71 38.76 -11.63
C LYS A 233 -12.69 39.87 -11.36
N GLY A 234 -11.78 40.10 -12.31
CA GLY A 234 -10.76 41.16 -12.24
C GLY A 234 -9.48 40.81 -11.49
N GLN A 235 -9.44 39.73 -10.70
CA GLN A 235 -8.22 39.32 -9.97
C GLN A 235 -7.51 38.13 -10.65
N GLY A 236 -8.29 37.09 -11.00
CA GLY A 236 -7.79 35.86 -11.58
C GLY A 236 -8.51 34.63 -11.03
N THR A 237 -7.85 33.48 -11.14
CA THR A 237 -8.38 32.21 -10.63
C THR A 237 -7.71 31.87 -9.30
N VAL A 238 -8.53 31.50 -8.31
CA VAL A 238 -8.09 31.12 -6.97
C VAL A 238 -8.22 29.60 -6.81
N MET A 239 -7.13 28.98 -6.37
CA MET A 239 -7.05 27.56 -6.03
C MET A 239 -6.84 27.46 -4.52
N THR A 240 -7.73 26.77 -3.82
CA THR A 240 -7.60 26.51 -2.39
C THR A 240 -7.27 25.05 -2.14
N GLY A 241 -6.33 24.81 -1.23
CA GLY A 241 -5.81 23.48 -1.00
C GLY A 241 -4.78 23.43 0.13
N THR A 242 -4.17 22.27 0.31
CA THR A 242 -3.17 22.02 1.37
C THR A 242 -1.83 21.69 0.75
N ILE A 243 -0.77 22.33 1.25
CA ILE A 243 0.61 22.09 0.80
C ILE A 243 1.08 20.74 1.35
N LEU A 244 1.48 19.82 0.47
CA LEU A 244 1.96 18.48 0.80
C LEU A 244 3.47 18.43 1.01
N SER A 245 4.24 19.25 0.29
CA SER A 245 5.70 19.35 0.42
C SER A 245 6.23 20.71 -0.04
N GLY A 246 7.42 21.07 0.43
CA GLY A 246 8.13 22.29 0.05
C GLY A 246 7.44 23.56 0.57
N CYS A 247 7.70 24.66 -0.13
CA CYS A 247 7.16 25.98 0.19
C CYS A 247 6.82 26.77 -1.07
N VAL A 248 6.02 27.83 -0.91
CA VAL A 248 5.65 28.74 -1.99
C VAL A 248 5.59 30.17 -1.46
N SER A 249 6.06 31.11 -2.27
CA SER A 249 6.04 32.54 -2.03
C SER A 249 5.30 33.28 -3.13
N ILE A 250 4.87 34.50 -2.83
CA ILE A 250 4.31 35.39 -3.85
C ILE A 250 5.38 35.65 -4.93
N GLY A 251 5.00 35.48 -6.20
CA GLY A 251 5.88 35.65 -7.34
C GLY A 251 6.49 34.35 -7.88
N ASP A 252 6.34 33.23 -7.19
CA ASP A 252 6.82 31.93 -7.67
C ASP A 252 6.02 31.45 -8.88
N ASN A 253 6.66 30.61 -9.70
CA ASN A 253 6.00 29.92 -10.80
C ASN A 253 5.54 28.54 -10.34
N VAL A 254 4.26 28.24 -10.54
CA VAL A 254 3.64 26.96 -10.24
C VAL A 254 3.12 26.32 -11.52
N GLU A 255 3.36 25.03 -11.69
CA GLU A 255 2.80 24.22 -12.76
C GLU A 255 1.45 23.64 -12.33
N ILE A 256 0.51 23.61 -13.29
CA ILE A 256 -0.77 22.92 -13.18
C ILE A 256 -0.72 21.74 -14.16
N PRO A 257 -0.30 20.53 -13.73
CA PRO A 257 -0.07 19.39 -14.62
C PRO A 257 -1.30 18.99 -15.44
N ALA A 258 -2.50 19.08 -14.85
CA ALA A 258 -3.76 18.77 -15.53
C ALA A 258 -4.01 19.65 -16.76
N LEU A 259 -3.49 20.87 -16.77
CA LEU A 259 -3.62 21.84 -17.86
C LEU A 259 -2.35 21.98 -18.68
N LYS A 260 -1.23 21.41 -18.23
CA LYS A 260 0.11 21.58 -18.82
C LYS A 260 0.49 23.05 -19.00
N VAL A 261 0.16 23.88 -18.02
CA VAL A 261 0.51 25.32 -18.02
C VAL A 261 1.22 25.71 -16.73
N THR A 262 2.16 26.64 -16.87
CA THR A 262 2.81 27.30 -15.73
C THR A 262 2.18 28.67 -15.51
N LYS A 263 1.93 29.03 -14.25
CA LYS A 263 1.34 30.32 -13.86
C LYS A 263 2.13 30.91 -12.70
N LYS A 264 2.18 32.24 -12.64
CA LYS A 264 2.82 32.99 -11.56
C LYS A 264 1.84 33.22 -10.41
N VAL A 265 2.29 33.03 -9.17
CA VAL A 265 1.54 33.33 -7.95
C VAL A 265 1.42 34.84 -7.78
N LYS A 266 0.19 35.36 -7.79
CA LYS A 266 -0.08 36.79 -7.63
C LYS A 266 -0.30 37.19 -6.18
N SER A 267 -1.08 36.41 -5.45
CA SER A 267 -1.41 36.66 -4.06
C SER A 267 -1.78 35.35 -3.36
N MET A 268 -1.59 35.31 -2.04
CA MET A 268 -1.95 34.16 -1.21
C MET A 268 -2.73 34.60 0.03
N GLN A 269 -3.66 33.75 0.47
CA GLN A 269 -4.48 34.00 1.66
C GLN A 269 -4.66 32.72 2.46
N MET A 270 -4.58 32.82 3.79
CA MET A 270 -4.80 31.73 4.74
C MET A 270 -5.81 32.20 5.79
N PHE A 271 -6.95 31.51 5.91
CA PHE A 271 -8.04 31.83 6.84
C PHE A 271 -8.38 33.34 6.89
N HIS A 272 -8.72 33.90 5.73
CA HIS A 272 -9.03 35.33 5.53
C HIS A 272 -7.87 36.33 5.77
N THR A 273 -6.68 35.87 6.14
CA THR A 273 -5.49 36.72 6.32
C THR A 273 -4.58 36.64 5.08
N PRO A 274 -4.13 37.76 4.50
CA PRO A 274 -3.14 37.72 3.42
C PRO A 274 -1.81 37.20 3.96
N VAL A 275 -1.12 36.35 3.18
CA VAL A 275 0.18 35.78 3.53
C VAL A 275 1.14 35.91 2.35
N THR A 276 2.43 36.11 2.62
CA THR A 276 3.48 36.22 1.59
C THR A 276 4.23 34.91 1.35
N TYR A 277 4.16 34.00 2.32
CA TYR A 277 4.85 32.71 2.35
C TYR A 277 3.92 31.65 2.94
N ALA A 278 3.99 30.43 2.41
CA ALA A 278 3.31 29.25 2.94
C ALA A 278 4.19 28.01 2.77
N MET A 279 4.08 27.05 3.69
CA MET A 279 4.91 25.84 3.69
C MET A 279 4.08 24.58 3.87
N GLN A 280 4.72 23.42 3.76
CA GLN A 280 4.14 22.10 4.00
C GLN A 280 3.18 22.10 5.20
N GLY A 281 2.00 21.52 5.00
CA GLY A 281 0.91 21.38 5.96
C GLY A 281 -0.02 22.60 6.05
N ASP A 282 0.31 23.73 5.44
CA ASP A 282 -0.57 24.89 5.45
C ASP A 282 -1.71 24.76 4.43
N ARG A 283 -2.91 25.18 4.84
CA ARG A 283 -4.04 25.36 3.93
C ARG A 283 -4.06 26.78 3.39
N VAL A 284 -3.81 26.94 2.10
CA VAL A 284 -3.67 28.26 1.46
C VAL A 284 -4.59 28.39 0.24
N GLY A 285 -5.10 29.59 0.02
CA GLY A 285 -5.71 30.02 -1.23
C GLY A 285 -4.67 30.77 -2.06
N ILE A 286 -4.34 30.25 -3.24
CA ILE A 286 -3.38 30.84 -4.17
C ILE A 286 -4.14 31.44 -5.35
N CYS A 287 -3.93 32.73 -5.60
CA CYS A 287 -4.46 33.41 -6.78
C CYS A 287 -3.41 33.47 -7.88
N VAL A 288 -3.81 33.06 -9.10
CA VAL A 288 -2.98 33.08 -10.30
C VAL A 288 -3.71 33.78 -11.45
N THR A 289 -2.99 34.03 -12.55
CA THR A 289 -3.59 34.55 -13.78
C THR A 289 -4.73 33.66 -14.27
N GLN A 290 -5.84 34.30 -14.67
CA GLN A 290 -7.11 33.68 -15.04
C GLN A 290 -6.96 32.45 -15.96
N PHE A 291 -7.70 31.41 -15.62
CA PHE A 291 -8.00 30.23 -16.44
C PHE A 291 -9.39 29.69 -16.07
N ASP A 292 -9.95 28.79 -16.89
CA ASP A 292 -11.28 28.22 -16.62
C ASP A 292 -11.23 27.23 -15.44
N PRO A 293 -11.91 27.52 -14.30
CA PRO A 293 -11.91 26.66 -13.13
C PRO A 293 -12.55 25.29 -13.40
N LYS A 294 -13.42 25.16 -14.41
CA LYS A 294 -14.04 23.87 -14.77
C LYS A 294 -13.03 22.82 -15.25
N LEU A 295 -11.87 23.26 -15.72
CA LEU A 295 -10.81 22.36 -16.17
C LEU A 295 -10.01 21.76 -15.01
N LEU A 296 -10.19 22.27 -13.78
CA LEU A 296 -9.45 21.85 -12.60
C LEU A 296 -10.32 22.01 -11.35
N GLU A 297 -11.24 21.08 -11.12
CA GLU A 297 -12.02 21.06 -9.88
C GLU A 297 -11.19 20.59 -8.68
N ARG A 298 -10.41 19.52 -8.87
CA ARG A 298 -9.44 18.97 -7.93
C ARG A 298 -8.18 18.53 -8.68
N GLY A 299 -7.04 18.59 -8.02
CA GLY A 299 -5.78 18.17 -8.65
C GLY A 299 -4.57 18.55 -7.82
N LEU A 300 -3.41 18.54 -8.48
CA LEU A 300 -2.14 18.95 -7.90
C LEU A 300 -1.66 20.23 -8.58
N ILE A 301 -1.03 21.12 -7.83
CA ILE A 301 -0.10 22.11 -8.36
C ILE A 301 1.27 21.87 -7.75
N CYS A 302 2.33 22.14 -8.50
CA CYS A 302 3.67 21.84 -8.06
C CYS A 302 4.70 22.83 -8.61
N THR A 303 5.94 22.71 -8.13
CA THR A 303 7.08 23.27 -8.85
C THR A 303 7.10 22.69 -10.28
N PRO A 304 7.37 23.50 -11.31
CA PRO A 304 7.48 23.00 -12.68
C PRO A 304 8.44 21.82 -12.79
N GLU A 305 8.04 20.81 -13.57
CA GLU A 305 8.82 19.61 -13.88
C GLU A 305 9.18 18.73 -12.65
N SER A 306 8.56 18.97 -11.49
CA SER A 306 8.89 18.20 -10.27
C SER A 306 8.11 16.90 -10.11
N LEU A 307 6.99 16.75 -10.81
CA LEU A 307 6.15 15.55 -10.74
C LEU A 307 6.41 14.63 -11.93
N GLN A 308 6.41 13.33 -11.65
CA GLN A 308 6.53 12.28 -12.65
C GLN A 308 5.14 11.73 -12.99
N THR A 309 4.94 11.40 -14.27
CA THR A 309 3.75 10.66 -14.73
C THR A 309 4.16 9.23 -15.01
N ILE A 310 3.64 8.28 -14.25
CA ILE A 310 4.10 6.88 -14.27
C ILE A 310 3.01 5.94 -14.79
N HIS A 311 3.45 4.89 -15.50
CA HIS A 311 2.59 3.82 -16.02
C HIS A 311 2.66 2.54 -15.17
N ALA A 312 3.79 2.32 -14.50
CA ALA A 312 4.01 1.24 -13.57
C ALA A 312 4.89 1.72 -12.41
N ALA A 313 4.88 0.99 -11.30
CA ALA A 313 5.67 1.32 -10.12
C ALA A 313 6.14 0.08 -9.37
N ILE A 314 7.33 0.15 -8.78
CA ILE A 314 7.78 -0.80 -7.77
C ILE A 314 7.49 -0.18 -6.41
N ILE A 315 6.75 -0.90 -5.58
CA ILE A 315 6.40 -0.46 -4.23
C ILE A 315 6.94 -1.43 -3.18
N SER A 316 7.29 -0.91 -2.01
CA SER A 316 7.33 -1.76 -0.80
C SER A 316 5.92 -2.20 -0.46
N LEU A 317 5.76 -3.32 0.23
CA LEU A 317 4.45 -3.90 0.45
C LEU A 317 4.28 -4.47 1.85
N SER A 318 3.27 -3.97 2.54
CA SER A 318 2.78 -4.47 3.83
C SER A 318 1.29 -4.80 3.73
N LYS A 319 0.93 -6.06 3.96
CA LYS A 319 -0.47 -6.48 4.02
C LYS A 319 -1.15 -5.90 5.26
N ILE A 320 -2.37 -5.41 5.08
CA ILE A 320 -3.19 -4.94 6.20
C ILE A 320 -3.77 -6.16 6.94
N PRO A 321 -3.52 -6.36 8.24
CA PRO A 321 -3.94 -7.57 8.97
C PRO A 321 -5.46 -7.79 8.98
N TYR A 322 -6.23 -6.70 8.96
CA TYR A 322 -7.70 -6.76 8.98
C TYR A 322 -8.32 -7.15 7.64
N PHE A 323 -7.53 -7.24 6.57
CA PHE A 323 -7.96 -7.73 5.27
C PHE A 323 -7.95 -9.25 5.24
N ARG A 324 -9.15 -9.87 5.18
CA ARG A 324 -9.30 -11.33 5.20
C ARG A 324 -8.93 -12.04 3.90
N GLY A 325 -8.73 -11.31 2.80
CA GLY A 325 -8.42 -11.89 1.51
C GLY A 325 -6.95 -12.26 1.33
N ALA A 326 -6.70 -13.24 0.46
CA ALA A 326 -5.41 -13.50 -0.15
C ALA A 326 -5.02 -12.35 -1.09
N LEU A 327 -3.74 -11.98 -1.10
CA LEU A 327 -3.19 -11.01 -2.07
C LEU A 327 -2.54 -11.79 -3.20
N GLN A 328 -3.28 -12.04 -4.27
CA GLN A 328 -2.83 -12.85 -5.39
C GLN A 328 -2.22 -12.01 -6.51
N THR A 329 -1.13 -12.50 -7.09
CA THR A 329 -0.52 -11.92 -8.28
C THR A 329 -1.52 -11.95 -9.45
N LYS A 330 -1.50 -10.88 -10.26
CA LYS A 330 -2.44 -10.53 -11.35
C LYS A 330 -3.84 -10.10 -10.89
N ALA A 331 -4.14 -10.10 -9.59
CA ALA A 331 -5.39 -9.52 -9.11
C ALA A 331 -5.41 -8.00 -9.37
N LYS A 332 -6.62 -7.47 -9.57
CA LYS A 332 -6.86 -6.04 -9.73
C LYS A 332 -7.23 -5.40 -8.39
N PHE A 333 -6.68 -4.23 -8.13
CA PHE A 333 -6.97 -3.43 -6.95
C PHE A 333 -7.19 -1.97 -7.35
N HIS A 334 -7.96 -1.27 -6.53
CA HIS A 334 -7.99 0.18 -6.51
C HIS A 334 -6.74 0.66 -5.80
N ILE A 335 -5.81 1.25 -6.55
CA ILE A 335 -4.56 1.79 -6.04
C ILE A 335 -4.70 3.30 -5.87
N THR A 336 -4.60 3.76 -4.64
CA THR A 336 -4.50 5.19 -4.32
C THR A 336 -3.03 5.57 -4.20
N VAL A 337 -2.61 6.53 -5.01
CA VAL A 337 -1.27 7.11 -5.03
C VAL A 337 -1.42 8.61 -4.80
N GLY A 338 -1.02 9.11 -3.64
CA GLY A 338 -1.31 10.50 -3.27
C GLY A 338 -2.82 10.76 -3.20
N HIS A 339 -3.31 11.67 -4.05
CA HIS A 339 -4.73 12.07 -4.14
C HIS A 339 -5.48 11.44 -5.33
N GLU A 340 -4.81 10.62 -6.15
CA GLU A 340 -5.41 9.95 -7.30
C GLU A 340 -5.63 8.47 -6.99
N THR A 341 -6.77 7.91 -7.42
CA THR A 341 -7.04 6.47 -7.32
C THR A 341 -7.30 5.87 -8.69
N VAL A 342 -6.46 4.93 -9.10
CA VAL A 342 -6.55 4.22 -10.37
C VAL A 342 -6.69 2.73 -10.14
N MET A 343 -7.23 2.00 -11.12
CA MET A 343 -7.16 0.53 -11.11
C MET A 343 -5.78 0.07 -11.55
N GLY A 344 -5.24 -0.94 -10.88
CA GLY A 344 -3.95 -1.53 -11.23
C GLY A 344 -3.91 -3.04 -10.97
N ARG A 345 -3.09 -3.74 -11.76
CA ARG A 345 -2.72 -5.14 -11.51
C ARG A 345 -1.46 -5.19 -10.66
N VAL A 346 -1.36 -6.21 -9.82
CA VAL A 346 -0.23 -6.38 -8.89
C VAL A 346 0.51 -7.67 -9.17
N MET A 347 1.84 -7.64 -9.11
CA MET A 347 2.69 -8.83 -9.13
C MET A 347 3.61 -8.80 -7.92
N PHE A 348 3.50 -9.82 -7.07
CA PHE A 348 4.26 -9.93 -5.83
C PHE A 348 5.60 -10.63 -6.03
N PHE A 349 6.60 -10.18 -5.29
CA PHE A 349 7.90 -10.82 -5.23
C PHE A 349 8.58 -10.56 -3.87
N SER A 350 9.44 -11.48 -3.49
CA SER A 350 10.18 -11.49 -2.22
C SER A 350 11.69 -11.41 -2.51
N PRO A 351 12.53 -11.17 -1.49
CA PRO A 351 13.96 -11.41 -1.65
C PRO A 351 14.22 -12.90 -1.97
N ALA A 352 15.45 -13.26 -2.34
CA ALA A 352 15.86 -14.66 -2.39
C ALA A 352 15.73 -15.30 -0.99
N PRO A 353 15.44 -16.61 -0.87
CA PRO A 353 15.27 -17.29 0.42
C PRO A 353 16.42 -17.05 1.42
N ASP A 354 17.66 -17.03 0.93
CA ASP A 354 18.86 -16.78 1.73
C ASP A 354 18.90 -15.36 2.35
N ASP A 355 18.12 -14.44 1.77
CA ASP A 355 18.10 -13.02 2.12
C ASP A 355 16.87 -12.61 2.94
N PHE A 356 16.04 -13.55 3.39
CA PHE A 356 14.79 -13.24 4.13
C PHE A 356 15.03 -12.48 5.44
N SER A 357 16.20 -12.63 6.05
CA SER A 357 16.59 -12.03 7.32
C SER A 357 17.18 -10.62 7.20
N LYS A 358 17.53 -10.18 5.98
CA LYS A 358 18.14 -8.86 5.72
C LYS A 358 17.19 -7.72 6.11
N GLU A 359 17.78 -6.62 6.57
CA GLU A 359 17.01 -5.45 6.95
C GLU A 359 16.34 -4.79 5.75
N PRO A 360 15.13 -4.25 5.93
CA PRO A 360 14.42 -3.58 4.87
C PRO A 360 15.17 -2.32 4.41
N LEU A 361 15.27 -2.13 3.09
CA LEU A 361 15.70 -0.86 2.52
C LEU A 361 14.51 0.11 2.57
N GLU A 362 14.67 1.21 3.32
CA GLU A 362 13.58 2.18 3.53
C GLU A 362 13.30 3.05 2.30
N ASN A 363 14.36 3.51 1.61
CA ASN A 363 14.25 4.60 0.62
C ASN A 363 14.81 4.25 -0.78
N GLY A 364 14.85 2.97 -1.15
CA GLY A 364 15.35 2.60 -2.47
C GLY A 364 15.10 1.15 -2.86
N PHE A 365 15.28 0.88 -4.15
CA PHE A 365 15.16 -0.45 -4.74
C PHE A 365 16.43 -0.82 -5.51
N ASP A 366 16.92 -2.04 -5.34
CA ASP A 366 18.20 -2.49 -5.89
C ASP A 366 18.00 -3.44 -7.07
N PHE A 367 18.12 -2.92 -8.29
CA PHE A 367 18.04 -3.71 -9.52
C PHE A 367 19.20 -4.70 -9.72
N GLY A 368 20.27 -4.59 -8.94
CA GLY A 368 21.41 -5.52 -8.99
C GLY A 368 21.07 -6.91 -8.45
N LYS A 369 20.13 -6.98 -7.50
CA LYS A 369 19.74 -8.21 -6.78
C LYS A 369 18.72 -9.04 -7.54
N GLU A 370 18.72 -10.33 -7.21
CA GLU A 370 17.71 -11.28 -7.69
C GLU A 370 16.55 -11.36 -6.70
N TYR A 371 15.34 -11.51 -7.24
CA TYR A 371 14.11 -11.56 -6.47
C TYR A 371 13.30 -12.81 -6.84
N LEU A 372 12.67 -13.42 -5.85
CA LEU A 372 11.84 -14.60 -6.06
C LEU A 372 10.39 -14.16 -6.30
N TYR A 373 9.83 -14.59 -7.43
CA TYR A 373 8.42 -14.38 -7.74
C TYR A 373 7.51 -15.09 -6.75
N GLN A 374 6.41 -14.43 -6.39
CA GLN A 374 5.38 -15.01 -5.52
C GLN A 374 4.00 -15.01 -6.21
N GLU A 375 3.29 -16.14 -6.14
CA GLU A 375 1.90 -16.21 -6.62
C GLU A 375 0.93 -15.49 -5.67
N GLU A 376 1.29 -15.42 -4.39
CA GLU A 376 0.55 -14.75 -3.35
C GLU A 376 1.52 -14.07 -2.37
N TYR A 377 1.12 -12.96 -1.76
CA TYR A 377 1.85 -12.36 -0.65
C TYR A 377 2.08 -13.36 0.49
N LEU A 378 3.34 -13.48 0.91
CA LEU A 378 3.71 -14.39 1.99
C LEU A 378 3.26 -13.80 3.33
N SER A 379 2.31 -14.48 3.96
CA SER A 379 1.80 -14.15 5.30
C SER A 379 1.74 -15.40 6.17
N LYS A 380 1.62 -15.23 7.49
CA LYS A 380 1.52 -16.36 8.44
C LYS A 380 0.38 -17.34 8.10
N ASP A 381 -0.68 -16.83 7.48
CA ASP A 381 -1.87 -17.60 7.10
C ASP A 381 -1.78 -18.24 5.70
N SER A 382 -0.71 -17.98 4.94
CA SER A 382 -0.58 -18.46 3.56
C SER A 382 -0.31 -19.97 3.49
N LYS A 383 -1.05 -20.69 2.64
CA LYS A 383 -0.81 -22.12 2.39
C LYS A 383 0.61 -22.32 1.83
N PRO A 384 1.31 -23.43 2.17
CA PRO A 384 2.61 -23.72 1.58
C PRO A 384 2.45 -23.94 0.07
N SER A 385 3.17 -23.17 -0.73
CA SER A 385 3.37 -23.46 -2.15
C SER A 385 4.14 -24.77 -2.30
N GLU A 386 3.92 -25.52 -3.39
CA GLU A 386 4.65 -26.77 -3.66
C GLU A 386 6.17 -26.57 -3.70
N GLU A 387 6.63 -25.36 -4.00
CA GLU A 387 8.05 -24.95 -4.07
C GLU A 387 8.72 -24.85 -2.68
N ASN A 388 7.98 -24.93 -1.56
CA ASN A 388 8.50 -24.87 -0.18
C ASN A 388 8.41 -26.21 0.58
N LYS A 389 8.09 -27.33 -0.09
CA LYS A 389 7.89 -28.63 0.59
C LYS A 389 9.19 -29.25 1.12
N GLU A 390 10.35 -28.97 0.53
CA GLU A 390 11.62 -29.57 0.97
C GLU A 390 12.23 -28.89 2.21
N THR A 391 11.98 -27.60 2.43
CA THR A 391 12.42 -26.88 3.64
C THR A 391 11.51 -27.09 4.85
N ALA A 392 10.35 -27.74 4.67
CA ALA A 392 9.35 -27.93 5.72
C ALA A 392 9.65 -29.10 6.67
N GLN A 393 10.74 -29.87 6.48
CA GLN A 393 11.09 -30.97 7.38
C GLN A 393 11.90 -30.53 8.61
N THR A 394 12.46 -29.31 8.65
CA THR A 394 13.20 -28.80 9.81
C THR A 394 13.15 -27.28 9.90
N GLY A 395 12.20 -26.71 10.65
CA GLY A 395 12.27 -25.32 11.13
C GLY A 395 11.04 -24.45 10.87
N GLU A 396 10.79 -23.48 11.76
CA GLU A 396 9.76 -22.45 11.61
C GLU A 396 9.87 -21.74 10.24
N ARG A 397 8.74 -21.57 9.54
CA ARG A 397 8.70 -20.91 8.23
C ARG A 397 9.11 -19.44 8.37
N GLN A 398 10.37 -19.13 8.07
CA GLN A 398 10.88 -17.78 8.10
C GLN A 398 10.16 -16.95 7.03
N LEU A 399 9.48 -15.88 7.45
CA LEU A 399 8.84 -14.93 6.54
C LEU A 399 9.84 -13.82 6.19
N PRO A 400 9.83 -13.33 4.94
CA PRO A 400 10.71 -12.22 4.57
C PRO A 400 10.32 -10.95 5.34
N LYS A 401 11.33 -10.22 5.84
CA LYS A 401 11.11 -8.92 6.51
C LYS A 401 10.54 -7.85 5.57
N GLN A 402 10.86 -7.92 4.29
CA GLN A 402 10.38 -7.00 3.27
C GLN A 402 9.86 -7.77 2.05
N GLN A 403 8.76 -7.31 1.49
CA GLN A 403 8.22 -7.78 0.22
C GLN A 403 7.90 -6.58 -0.66
N TRP A 404 7.80 -6.82 -1.96
CA TRP A 404 7.53 -5.79 -2.95
C TRP A 404 6.42 -6.23 -3.88
N ALA A 405 5.85 -5.23 -4.56
CA ALA A 405 4.95 -5.45 -5.66
C ALA A 405 5.32 -4.57 -6.85
N LEU A 406 5.21 -5.13 -8.04
CA LEU A 406 5.10 -4.37 -9.28
C LEU A 406 3.63 -4.03 -9.49
N LEU A 407 3.33 -2.75 -9.59
CA LEU A 407 2.03 -2.21 -9.95
C LEU A 407 2.01 -1.84 -11.41
N GLU A 408 1.01 -2.31 -12.14
CA GLU A 408 0.75 -1.93 -13.53
C GLU A 408 -0.58 -1.18 -13.57
N PHE A 409 -0.55 0.12 -13.85
CA PHE A 409 -1.74 0.95 -13.81
C PHE A 409 -2.50 0.89 -15.13
N GLU A 410 -3.84 0.85 -15.07
CA GLU A 410 -4.68 0.90 -16.27
C GLU A 410 -4.65 2.29 -16.93
N LYS A 411 -4.38 3.33 -16.15
CA LYS A 411 -4.19 4.72 -16.60
C LYS A 411 -2.92 5.27 -15.94
N PRO A 412 -2.17 6.16 -16.62
CA PRO A 412 -1.03 6.80 -16.00
C PRO A 412 -1.46 7.64 -14.80
N VAL A 413 -0.57 7.74 -13.81
CA VAL A 413 -0.79 8.47 -12.55
C VAL A 413 0.30 9.50 -12.39
N THR A 414 -0.06 10.72 -11.97
CA THR A 414 0.92 11.77 -11.67
C THR A 414 1.17 11.85 -10.18
N CYS A 415 2.39 11.61 -9.73
CA CYS A 415 2.69 11.55 -8.30
C CYS A 415 4.11 12.01 -7.95
N PRO A 416 4.37 12.42 -6.69
CA PRO A 416 5.72 12.65 -6.21
C PRO A 416 6.49 11.32 -6.07
N LYS A 417 7.82 11.41 -5.97
CA LYS A 417 8.68 10.26 -5.63
C LYS A 417 8.45 9.87 -4.17
N LEU A 418 8.69 8.59 -3.83
CA LEU A 418 8.61 8.07 -2.45
C LEU A 418 7.25 8.32 -1.76
N CYS A 419 6.17 8.41 -2.53
CA CYS A 419 4.84 8.65 -1.97
C CYS A 419 4.21 7.38 -1.39
N LEU A 420 3.28 7.58 -0.45
CA LEU A 420 2.45 6.50 0.09
C LEU A 420 1.52 5.94 -0.99
N VAL A 421 1.41 4.61 -1.02
CA VAL A 421 0.52 3.85 -1.91
C VAL A 421 -0.37 2.95 -1.07
N ILE A 422 -1.66 2.93 -1.36
CA ILE A 422 -2.65 2.06 -0.68
C ILE A 422 -3.43 1.28 -1.73
N GLY A 423 -3.43 -0.05 -1.59
CA GLY A 423 -4.24 -0.96 -2.40
C GLY A 423 -5.53 -1.36 -1.68
N SER A 424 -6.67 -1.31 -2.38
CA SER A 424 -7.99 -1.57 -1.80
C SER A 424 -8.93 -2.30 -2.76
N LYS A 425 -9.95 -2.98 -2.23
CA LYS A 425 -11.04 -3.63 -2.99
C LYS A 425 -12.35 -2.88 -2.78
N LEU A 426 -12.51 -1.75 -3.46
CA LEU A 426 -13.64 -0.84 -3.27
C LEU A 426 -14.94 -1.29 -3.96
N ASP A 427 -14.87 -2.28 -4.86
CA ASP A 427 -16.06 -2.90 -5.51
C ASP A 427 -16.82 -3.85 -4.58
N THR A 428 -16.28 -4.11 -3.39
CA THR A 428 -16.93 -4.96 -2.39
C THR A 428 -18.12 -4.22 -1.79
N ASP A 429 -19.16 -4.95 -1.39
CA ASP A 429 -20.37 -4.38 -0.78
C ASP A 429 -20.04 -3.35 0.31
N ILE A 430 -20.70 -2.20 0.24
CA ILE A 430 -20.56 -1.06 1.15
C ILE A 430 -20.96 -1.47 2.59
N HIS A 431 -21.83 -2.47 2.71
CA HIS A 431 -22.29 -3.02 3.99
C HIS A 431 -21.45 -4.23 4.47
N ALA A 432 -20.40 -4.62 3.75
CA ALA A 432 -19.55 -5.73 4.15
C ALA A 432 -18.86 -5.45 5.50
N ASN A 433 -18.92 -6.41 6.42
CA ASN A 433 -18.27 -6.34 7.74
C ASN A 433 -16.77 -6.68 7.70
N THR A 434 -16.08 -6.36 6.61
CA THR A 434 -14.66 -6.66 6.41
C THR A 434 -13.92 -5.43 5.92
N CYS A 435 -12.67 -5.25 6.37
CA CYS A 435 -11.83 -4.17 5.89
C CYS A 435 -11.60 -4.29 4.37
N ARG A 436 -11.80 -3.20 3.63
CA ARG A 436 -11.59 -3.15 2.18
C ARG A 436 -10.17 -2.74 1.79
N LEU A 437 -9.39 -2.20 2.73
CA LEU A 437 -7.99 -1.84 2.54
C LEU A 437 -7.14 -3.10 2.63
N ALA A 438 -6.42 -3.43 1.55
CA ALA A 438 -5.75 -4.71 1.39
C ALA A 438 -4.26 -4.65 1.76
N PHE A 439 -3.57 -3.61 1.32
CA PHE A 439 -2.15 -3.41 1.59
C PHE A 439 -1.78 -1.92 1.52
N HIS A 440 -0.63 -1.57 2.08
CA HIS A 440 -0.02 -0.26 1.95
C HIS A 440 1.49 -0.38 1.72
N GLY A 441 2.11 0.68 1.24
CA GLY A 441 3.51 0.68 0.88
C GLY A 441 4.02 2.05 0.45
N ILE A 442 5.31 2.14 0.18
CA ILE A 442 5.96 3.34 -0.35
C ILE A 442 6.34 3.07 -1.81
N LEU A 443 6.12 4.05 -2.67
CA LEU A 443 6.56 4.03 -4.06
C LEU A 443 8.08 4.18 -4.13
N LEU A 444 8.79 3.10 -4.38
CA LEU A 444 10.26 3.10 -4.40
C LEU A 444 10.79 3.55 -5.76
N GLU A 445 10.22 3.02 -6.85
CA GLU A 445 10.61 3.36 -8.22
C GLU A 445 9.37 3.58 -9.09
N GLY A 446 9.28 4.74 -9.73
CA GLY A 446 8.24 5.06 -10.70
C GLY A 446 8.74 4.86 -12.12
N ILE A 447 7.93 4.25 -12.99
CA ILE A 447 8.31 4.00 -14.38
C ILE A 447 7.49 4.88 -15.32
N GLU A 448 8.15 5.88 -15.91
CA GLU A 448 7.54 6.89 -16.79
C GLU A 448 7.39 6.43 -18.25
N ASP A 449 8.22 5.48 -18.70
CA ASP A 449 8.15 4.98 -20.08
C ASP A 449 6.89 4.12 -20.28
N LYS A 450 6.12 4.41 -21.33
CA LYS A 450 4.94 3.63 -21.72
C LYS A 450 5.30 2.22 -22.19
N ASN A 451 6.50 2.05 -22.77
CA ASN A 451 7.01 0.77 -23.26
C ASN A 451 7.90 0.07 -22.22
N TYR A 452 7.66 0.33 -20.93
CA TYR A 452 8.44 -0.19 -19.80
C TYR A 452 8.66 -1.70 -19.81
N ILE A 453 7.77 -2.47 -20.45
CA ILE A 453 7.89 -3.92 -20.59
C ILE A 453 9.17 -4.32 -21.32
N GLU A 454 9.61 -3.53 -22.30
CA GLU A 454 10.81 -3.81 -23.09
C GLU A 454 12.04 -3.07 -22.56
N THR A 455 11.85 -1.89 -21.95
CA THR A 455 12.96 -1.00 -21.56
C THR A 455 13.39 -1.17 -20.10
N CYS A 456 12.43 -1.32 -19.19
CA CYS A 456 12.67 -1.34 -17.75
C CYS A 456 12.56 -2.73 -17.13
N LEU A 457 11.51 -3.49 -17.45
CA LEU A 457 11.28 -4.80 -16.83
C LEU A 457 12.42 -5.81 -17.04
N PRO A 458 13.17 -5.83 -18.16
CA PRO A 458 14.31 -6.75 -18.30
C PRO A 458 15.44 -6.49 -17.30
N LYS A 459 15.52 -5.29 -16.70
CA LYS A 459 16.48 -4.98 -15.62
C LYS A 459 16.06 -5.57 -14.29
N LEU A 460 14.77 -5.87 -14.11
CA LEU A 460 14.21 -6.44 -12.89
C LEU A 460 14.39 -7.97 -12.88
N LYS A 461 15.35 -8.44 -12.07
CA LYS A 461 15.73 -9.87 -11.99
C LYS A 461 14.79 -10.70 -11.12
N VAL A 462 13.50 -10.73 -11.48
CA VAL A 462 12.52 -11.59 -10.82
C VAL A 462 12.48 -12.96 -11.50
N TYR A 463 12.70 -14.04 -10.73
CA TYR A 463 12.69 -15.41 -11.24
C TYR A 463 11.63 -16.28 -10.56
N LYS A 464 11.19 -17.32 -11.28
CA LYS A 464 10.48 -18.47 -10.71
C LYS A 464 11.46 -19.62 -10.56
N LEU A 465 11.48 -20.27 -9.40
CA LEU A 465 12.16 -21.55 -9.27
C LEU A 465 11.29 -22.61 -9.98
N LYS A 466 11.90 -23.39 -10.87
CA LYS A 466 11.18 -24.43 -11.60
C LYS A 466 11.77 -25.78 -11.27
N HIS A 467 10.89 -26.64 -10.78
CA HIS A 467 11.12 -28.05 -10.55
C HIS A 467 10.44 -28.85 -11.66
N LYS A 468 11.16 -29.80 -12.24
CA LYS A 468 10.62 -30.77 -13.19
C LYS A 468 11.11 -32.16 -12.84
N ASP A 469 10.18 -33.09 -12.85
CA ASP A 469 10.43 -34.50 -12.61
C ASP A 469 10.29 -35.31 -13.89
N GLY A 470 11.21 -36.25 -14.05
CA GLY A 470 11.24 -37.21 -15.14
C GLY A 470 11.61 -38.60 -14.64
N GLN A 471 11.76 -39.51 -15.57
CA GLN A 471 12.20 -40.88 -15.30
C GLN A 471 13.26 -41.29 -16.30
N VAL A 472 14.22 -42.08 -15.86
CA VAL A 472 15.13 -42.77 -16.78
C VAL A 472 14.36 -43.89 -17.46
N GLU A 473 14.38 -43.93 -18.78
CA GLU A 473 13.75 -44.98 -19.57
C GLU A 473 14.71 -46.15 -19.82
N ARG A 474 15.94 -45.84 -20.24
CA ARG A 474 16.96 -46.83 -20.57
C ARG A 474 18.36 -46.23 -20.52
N LEU A 475 19.32 -47.11 -20.34
CA LEU A 475 20.74 -46.82 -20.47
C LEU A 475 21.16 -46.93 -21.94
N CYS A 476 21.97 -45.99 -22.44
CA CYS A 476 22.53 -46.06 -23.79
C CYS A 476 23.94 -46.62 -23.77
N ASP A 477 24.77 -46.11 -22.87
CA ASP A 477 26.15 -46.54 -22.62
C ASP A 477 26.48 -46.25 -21.15
N ASP A 478 27.70 -46.59 -20.73
CA ASP A 478 28.14 -46.43 -19.33
C ASP A 478 28.13 -44.99 -18.81
N TYR A 479 27.96 -43.99 -19.69
CA TYR A 479 28.00 -42.56 -19.38
C TYR A 479 26.73 -41.81 -19.83
N SER A 480 25.77 -42.49 -20.46
CA SER A 480 24.62 -41.84 -21.10
C SER A 480 23.32 -42.57 -20.81
N VAL A 481 22.31 -41.80 -20.42
CA VAL A 481 20.96 -42.30 -20.16
C VAL A 481 19.91 -41.54 -20.97
N ILE A 482 18.83 -42.23 -21.33
CA ILE A 482 17.68 -41.61 -21.99
C ILE A 482 16.60 -41.36 -20.95
N GLY A 483 16.28 -40.09 -20.76
CA GLY A 483 15.19 -39.63 -19.93
C GLY A 483 13.88 -39.49 -20.71
N ARG A 484 12.77 -39.68 -20.00
CA ARG A 484 11.41 -39.42 -20.48
C ARG A 484 10.59 -38.68 -19.42
N SER A 485 9.41 -38.21 -19.81
CA SER A 485 8.41 -37.58 -18.94
C SER A 485 8.81 -36.25 -18.26
N LEU A 486 10.01 -35.73 -18.51
CA LEU A 486 10.45 -34.40 -18.03
C LEU A 486 9.85 -33.24 -18.87
N PHE A 487 9.62 -33.50 -20.16
CA PHE A 487 9.15 -32.51 -21.13
C PHE A 487 7.91 -33.00 -21.87
N LYS A 488 6.96 -32.08 -22.15
CA LYS A 488 5.86 -32.34 -23.08
C LYS A 488 6.41 -32.42 -24.51
N LYS A 489 5.75 -33.17 -25.40
CA LYS A 489 6.19 -33.36 -26.80
C LYS A 489 6.46 -32.04 -27.55
N GLU A 490 5.72 -30.99 -27.25
CA GLU A 490 5.81 -29.66 -27.87
C GLU A 490 6.94 -28.78 -27.30
N THR A 491 7.65 -29.24 -26.27
CA THR A 491 8.68 -28.44 -25.59
C THR A 491 9.95 -28.40 -26.45
N ASN A 492 10.49 -27.21 -26.70
CA ASN A 492 11.81 -27.10 -27.33
C ASN A 492 12.92 -27.51 -26.34
N ILE A 493 13.42 -28.74 -26.48
CA ILE A 493 14.45 -29.34 -25.61
C ILE A 493 15.81 -28.63 -25.77
N GLN A 494 16.08 -27.98 -26.92
CA GLN A 494 17.34 -27.27 -27.16
C GLN A 494 17.59 -26.16 -26.13
N LEU A 495 16.53 -25.55 -25.58
CA LEU A 495 16.66 -24.53 -24.55
C LEU A 495 17.21 -25.08 -23.21
N PHE A 496 17.11 -26.40 -22.99
CA PHE A 496 17.52 -27.08 -21.76
C PHE A 496 18.88 -27.79 -21.90
N VAL A 497 19.49 -27.75 -23.08
CA VAL A 497 20.80 -28.36 -23.33
C VAL A 497 21.86 -27.64 -22.51
N GLY A 498 22.74 -28.41 -21.87
CA GLY A 498 23.76 -27.90 -20.95
C GLY A 498 23.30 -27.76 -19.50
N LEU A 499 22.01 -27.94 -19.21
CA LEU A 499 21.52 -27.92 -17.82
C LEU A 499 21.82 -29.24 -17.10
N LYS A 500 22.23 -29.13 -15.84
CA LYS A 500 22.47 -30.21 -14.90
C LYS A 500 21.16 -30.82 -14.40
N VAL A 501 21.12 -32.14 -14.29
CA VAL A 501 20.02 -32.92 -13.71
C VAL A 501 20.56 -33.83 -12.63
N LYS A 502 19.74 -34.10 -11.62
CA LYS A 502 20.05 -35.06 -10.56
C LYS A 502 19.22 -36.32 -10.74
N LEU A 503 19.84 -37.47 -10.55
CA LEU A 503 19.16 -38.76 -10.51
C LEU A 503 18.83 -39.10 -9.06
N SER A 504 17.76 -39.87 -8.82
CA SER A 504 17.39 -40.33 -7.47
C SER A 504 18.47 -41.19 -6.79
N THR A 505 19.39 -41.73 -7.57
CA THR A 505 20.59 -42.49 -7.16
C THR A 505 21.76 -41.58 -6.74
N GLY A 506 21.57 -40.25 -6.77
CA GLY A 506 22.56 -39.25 -6.33
C GLY A 506 23.57 -38.82 -7.40
N GLU A 507 23.40 -39.26 -8.64
CA GLU A 507 24.28 -38.92 -9.76
C GLU A 507 23.89 -37.57 -10.38
N GLU A 508 24.88 -36.80 -10.83
CA GLU A 508 24.65 -35.58 -11.59
C GLU A 508 24.97 -35.81 -13.07
N GLY A 509 24.07 -35.38 -13.96
CA GLY A 509 24.26 -35.45 -15.40
C GLY A 509 23.90 -34.14 -16.09
N VAL A 510 24.21 -34.01 -17.37
CA VAL A 510 23.97 -32.83 -18.20
C VAL A 510 23.09 -33.23 -19.39
N ILE A 511 22.06 -32.43 -19.69
CA ILE A 511 21.19 -32.66 -20.84
C ILE A 511 21.96 -32.33 -22.13
N GLU A 512 22.11 -33.29 -23.04
CA GLU A 512 22.79 -33.09 -24.33
C GLU A 512 21.83 -32.66 -25.46
N GLY A 513 20.58 -33.12 -25.41
CA GLY A 513 19.63 -32.84 -26.49
C GLY A 513 18.40 -33.73 -26.50
N GLY A 514 17.49 -33.41 -27.43
CA GLY A 514 16.30 -34.22 -27.69
C GLY A 514 16.64 -35.53 -28.40
N PHE A 515 15.86 -36.58 -28.12
CA PHE A 515 15.99 -37.91 -28.72
C PHE A 515 14.66 -38.37 -29.32
N GLY A 516 14.57 -38.39 -30.66
CA GLY A 516 13.36 -38.78 -31.40
C GLY A 516 12.17 -37.81 -31.25
N GLN A 517 10.96 -38.25 -31.61
CA GLN A 517 9.75 -37.40 -31.65
C GLN A 517 8.90 -37.43 -30.37
N SER A 518 9.32 -38.16 -29.34
CA SER A 518 8.48 -38.47 -28.16
C SER A 518 8.79 -37.65 -26.91
N GLY A 519 9.44 -36.49 -27.02
CA GLY A 519 9.84 -35.68 -25.86
C GLY A 519 10.89 -36.34 -24.95
N LYS A 520 11.60 -37.36 -25.48
CA LYS A 520 12.73 -38.01 -24.80
C LYS A 520 13.97 -37.17 -25.00
N PHE A 521 14.93 -37.31 -24.10
CA PHE A 521 16.16 -36.53 -24.10
C PHE A 521 17.32 -37.37 -23.60
N LYS A 522 18.52 -37.02 -24.05
CA LYS A 522 19.76 -37.69 -23.65
C LYS A 522 20.42 -36.89 -22.53
N ILE A 523 20.87 -37.60 -21.50
CA ILE A 523 21.65 -37.07 -20.39
C ILE A 523 23.02 -37.75 -20.41
N HIS A 524 24.08 -36.96 -20.26
CA HIS A 524 25.44 -37.43 -20.08
C HIS A 524 25.89 -37.28 -18.63
N ILE A 525 26.48 -38.31 -18.04
CA ILE A 525 26.95 -38.37 -16.65
C ILE A 525 28.47 -38.53 -16.72
N SER A 526 29.21 -37.49 -16.33
CA SER A 526 30.68 -37.45 -16.47
C SER A 526 31.39 -38.53 -15.66
N ASP A 527 30.86 -38.85 -14.48
CA ASP A 527 31.47 -39.79 -13.53
C ASP A 527 31.07 -41.25 -13.81
N GLY A 528 30.28 -41.47 -14.86
CA GLY A 528 29.72 -42.78 -15.22
C GLY A 528 28.53 -43.19 -14.37
N VAL A 529 27.70 -44.08 -14.93
CA VAL A 529 26.49 -44.56 -14.26
C VAL A 529 26.84 -45.57 -13.16
N ARG A 530 26.38 -45.31 -11.94
CA ARG A 530 26.55 -46.13 -10.74
C ARG A 530 25.97 -47.54 -10.94
N PRO A 531 26.57 -48.57 -10.31
CA PRO A 531 26.09 -49.94 -10.40
C PRO A 531 24.65 -50.11 -9.93
N GLU A 532 24.24 -49.35 -8.92
CA GLU A 532 22.87 -49.34 -8.37
C GLU A 532 21.84 -48.91 -9.44
N THR A 533 22.15 -47.85 -10.17
CA THR A 533 21.32 -47.35 -11.28
C THR A 533 21.25 -48.38 -12.41
N LYS A 534 22.38 -49.03 -12.75
CA LYS A 534 22.43 -50.10 -13.76
C LYS A 534 21.58 -51.32 -13.36
N ALA A 535 21.60 -51.70 -12.09
CA ALA A 535 20.80 -52.81 -11.55
C ALA A 535 19.29 -52.50 -11.61
N LEU A 536 18.88 -51.28 -11.25
CA LEU A 536 17.48 -50.85 -11.30
C LEU A 536 16.91 -50.82 -12.72
N LEU A 537 17.72 -50.40 -13.71
CA LEU A 537 17.32 -50.31 -15.12
C LEU A 537 17.29 -51.69 -15.83
N THR A 538 18.19 -52.61 -15.46
CA THR A 538 18.20 -53.97 -16.01
C THR A 538 17.05 -54.83 -15.45
N ALA A 539 16.65 -54.61 -14.20
CA ALA A 539 15.48 -55.26 -13.59
C ALA A 539 14.15 -54.86 -14.27
N THR A 540 14.01 -53.60 -14.70
CA THR A 540 12.81 -53.09 -15.40
C THR A 540 12.73 -53.56 -16.86
N SER A 541 13.86 -53.83 -17.51
CA SER A 541 13.94 -54.22 -18.92
C SER A 541 13.50 -55.67 -19.21
N LYS A 542 13.56 -56.57 -18.20
CA LYS A 542 13.27 -58.01 -18.37
C LYS A 542 11.78 -58.38 -18.33
N LYS A 543 10.84 -57.44 -18.11
CA LYS A 543 9.42 -57.74 -17.82
C LYS A 543 8.41 -57.49 -18.95
N LYS A 544 8.80 -57.56 -20.24
CA LYS A 544 7.86 -57.46 -21.37
C LYS A 544 7.75 -58.80 -22.14
N PRO A 545 6.79 -59.69 -21.84
CA PRO A 545 6.54 -60.87 -22.68
C PRO A 545 5.62 -60.54 -23.85
N LYS A 546 5.87 -61.19 -25.00
CA LYS A 546 5.03 -61.26 -26.19
C LYS A 546 3.66 -61.87 -25.83
N ALA A 547 2.58 -61.26 -26.32
CA ALA A 547 1.25 -61.85 -26.29
C ALA A 547 1.19 -63.09 -27.21
N GLY A 548 0.73 -64.21 -26.67
CA GLY A 548 0.41 -65.45 -27.36
C GLY A 548 -0.73 -66.17 -26.62
N GLU A 549 -1.70 -66.66 -27.37
CA GLU A 549 -3.01 -67.21 -26.96
C GLU A 549 -2.93 -68.49 -26.09
N GLY A 550 -3.91 -68.69 -25.20
CA GLY A 550 -4.20 -69.98 -24.53
C GLY A 550 -4.89 -69.87 -23.16
N ASP A 551 -6.02 -70.59 -23.01
CA ASP A 551 -7.06 -70.59 -21.94
C ASP A 551 -6.62 -70.95 -20.47
N PRO A 552 -7.50 -70.79 -19.45
CA PRO A 552 -7.15 -70.68 -18.03
C PRO A 552 -7.30 -71.98 -17.22
N ALA A 553 -6.41 -72.22 -16.25
CA ALA A 553 -6.68 -73.08 -15.09
C ALA A 553 -5.70 -72.86 -13.91
N LYS A 554 -6.30 -72.50 -12.75
CA LYS A 554 -5.98 -72.81 -11.33
C LYS A 554 -4.66 -72.35 -10.65
N GLU A 555 -4.87 -71.58 -9.56
CA GLU A 555 -4.34 -71.69 -8.17
C GLU A 555 -2.95 -72.38 -7.98
N ASP A 556 -1.96 -71.87 -7.23
CA ASP A 556 -2.00 -71.12 -5.97
C ASP A 556 -0.58 -70.58 -5.60
N GLU A 557 -0.56 -69.66 -4.63
CA GLU A 557 0.52 -69.24 -3.71
C GLU A 557 1.87 -68.62 -4.16
N SER A 558 2.12 -67.46 -3.54
CA SER A 558 3.42 -66.88 -3.12
C SER A 558 4.33 -66.28 -4.20
N ASN A 559 4.28 -64.94 -4.31
CA ASN A 559 5.50 -64.12 -4.28
C ASN A 559 5.19 -62.63 -4.12
N LYS A 560 5.86 -62.01 -3.14
CA LYS A 560 5.93 -60.56 -2.96
C LYS A 560 6.38 -59.92 -4.27
N VAL A 561 5.49 -59.12 -4.86
CA VAL A 561 5.84 -58.23 -5.96
C VAL A 561 6.60 -57.06 -5.36
N ASP A 562 7.92 -57.18 -5.26
CA ASP A 562 8.77 -56.00 -5.05
C ASP A 562 8.58 -55.08 -6.26
N SER A 563 7.89 -53.97 -6.03
CA SER A 563 7.69 -52.89 -6.99
C SER A 563 9.04 -52.25 -7.28
N VAL A 564 9.66 -52.59 -8.41
CA VAL A 564 10.91 -51.95 -8.88
C VAL A 564 10.66 -50.46 -9.03
N GLN A 565 11.27 -49.65 -8.16
CA GLN A 565 11.14 -48.20 -8.22
C GLN A 565 11.86 -47.65 -9.46
N PRO A 566 11.20 -46.81 -10.28
CA PRO A 566 11.85 -46.17 -11.42
C PRO A 566 12.89 -45.15 -10.93
N VAL A 567 14.01 -45.04 -11.65
CA VAL A 567 15.02 -44.00 -11.36
C VAL A 567 14.44 -42.65 -11.78
N HIS A 568 14.30 -41.73 -10.83
CA HIS A 568 13.75 -40.40 -11.06
C HIS A 568 14.83 -39.42 -11.50
N ILE A 569 14.46 -38.47 -12.35
CA ILE A 569 15.31 -37.37 -12.80
C ILE A 569 14.69 -36.08 -12.28
N THR A 570 15.48 -35.28 -11.58
CA THR A 570 15.07 -33.98 -11.05
C THR A 570 15.88 -32.87 -11.74
N LEU A 571 15.15 -31.91 -12.32
CA LEU A 571 15.71 -30.70 -12.92
C LEU A 571 15.21 -29.48 -12.15
N LEU A 572 16.13 -28.77 -11.50
CA LEU A 572 15.89 -27.50 -10.82
C LEU A 572 16.57 -26.37 -11.61
N PHE A 573 15.84 -25.31 -11.93
CA PHE A 573 16.41 -24.13 -12.60
C PHE A 573 15.63 -22.86 -12.29
N LYS A 574 16.30 -21.71 -12.37
CA LYS A 574 15.69 -20.39 -12.31
C LYS A 574 15.22 -19.99 -13.69
N ARG A 575 13.99 -19.49 -13.78
CA ARG A 575 13.44 -18.87 -15.00
C ARG A 575 13.05 -17.43 -14.70
N TYR A 576 13.75 -16.48 -15.32
CA TYR A 576 13.43 -15.07 -15.22
C TYR A 576 12.11 -14.74 -15.93
N ILE A 577 11.31 -13.90 -15.31
CA ILE A 577 9.97 -13.55 -15.81
C ILE A 577 10.05 -12.54 -16.94
N PHE A 578 10.94 -11.56 -16.81
CA PHE A 578 11.04 -10.42 -17.73
C PHE A 578 12.18 -10.54 -18.73
N ASP A 579 12.91 -11.66 -18.73
CA ASP A 579 13.94 -11.91 -19.73
C ASP A 579 13.30 -12.29 -21.08
N ALA A 580 13.51 -11.45 -22.09
CA ALA A 580 13.04 -11.66 -23.46
C ALA A 580 13.59 -12.96 -24.07
N GLN A 581 14.81 -13.36 -23.70
CA GLN A 581 15.45 -14.59 -24.19
C GLN A 581 15.02 -15.83 -23.40
N LYS A 582 14.19 -15.66 -22.35
CA LYS A 582 13.72 -16.74 -21.45
C LYS A 582 14.88 -17.63 -20.97
N LYS A 583 16.05 -17.05 -20.67
CA LYS A 583 17.22 -17.80 -20.23
C LYS A 583 16.86 -18.57 -18.96
N MET A 584 17.31 -19.82 -18.94
CA MET A 584 17.19 -20.71 -17.80
C MET A 584 18.57 -20.82 -17.19
N ILE A 585 18.68 -20.44 -15.92
CA ILE A 585 19.95 -20.40 -15.20
C ILE A 585 19.89 -21.42 -14.07
N GLN A 586 20.96 -22.16 -13.87
CA GLN A 586 21.15 -23.02 -12.71
C GLN A 586 22.24 -22.43 -11.82
N SER A 587 22.02 -22.52 -10.53
CA SER A 587 23.01 -22.22 -9.49
C SER A 587 24.03 -23.34 -9.39
#